data_AF-A0A554MFH2-F1
#
_entry.id   AF-A0A554MFH2-F1
#
_cell.length_a   1.000
_cell.length_b   1.000
_cell.length_c   1.000
_cell.angle_alpha   90.00
_cell.angle_beta   90.00
_cell.angle_gamma   90.00
#
_symmetry.space_group_name_H-M   'P 1'
#
loop_
_entity.id
_entity.type
_entity.pdbx_description
1 polymer ?
#
loop_
_entity_poly.entity_id
_entity_poly.type
_entity_poly.pdbx_seq_one_letter_code
_entity_poly.pdbx_strand_id
1 'polypeptide(L)'
;MSSEDVYDGVDRTNLIFAKNEINQKRAMCYAALSDFREALIRIRNKTYGFCACGRKIESERLKARPTANDCEACASKGKRLS
;
A
#
# COMPACT_ATOMS: atom_id res chain seq x y z
N MET A 1 -8.36 31.63 -36.42
CA MET A 1 -7.66 30.62 -35.60
C MET A 1 -8.58 30.34 -34.43
N SER A 2 -9.24 29.18 -34.43
CA SER A 2 -10.15 28.87 -33.32
C SER A 2 -9.30 28.62 -32.09
N SER A 3 -9.76 29.08 -30.93
CA SER A 3 -9.14 28.83 -29.62
C SER A 3 -9.01 27.34 -29.28
N GLU A 4 -9.55 26.46 -30.12
CA GLU A 4 -9.50 25.01 -30.02
C GLU A 4 -8.26 24.36 -30.69
N ASP A 5 -7.44 25.13 -31.42
CA ASP A 5 -6.34 24.60 -32.25
C ASP A 5 -4.97 24.45 -31.54
N VAL A 6 -4.86 24.61 -30.22
CA VAL A 6 -3.54 24.71 -29.52
C VAL A 6 -3.18 23.48 -28.66
N TYR A 7 -4.04 22.47 -28.56
CA TYR A 7 -3.68 21.21 -27.90
C TYR A 7 -3.13 20.19 -28.92
N ASP A 8 -1.87 20.37 -29.30
CA ASP A 8 -1.08 19.32 -29.94
C ASP A 8 -1.12 18.06 -29.05
N GLY A 9 -1.36 16.89 -29.63
CA GLY A 9 -1.69 15.64 -28.91
C GLY A 9 -0.64 15.21 -27.87
N VAL A 10 0.56 15.79 -27.94
CA VAL A 10 1.65 15.66 -26.98
C VAL A 10 1.30 16.25 -25.61
N ASP A 11 0.64 17.41 -25.53
CA ASP A 11 0.29 18.04 -24.25
C ASP A 11 -0.84 17.28 -23.53
N ARG A 12 -1.82 16.76 -24.28
CA ARG A 12 -2.88 15.90 -23.72
C ARG A 12 -2.31 14.61 -23.11
N THR A 13 -1.35 14.00 -23.78
CA THR A 13 -0.70 12.76 -23.34
C THR A 13 0.09 12.97 -22.05
N ASN A 14 0.87 14.04 -21.97
CA ASN A 14 1.62 14.41 -20.76
C ASN A 14 0.69 14.67 -19.57
N LEU A 15 -0.43 15.37 -19.78
CA LEU A 15 -1.43 15.60 -18.74
C LEU A 15 -2.08 14.30 -18.22
N ILE A 16 -2.31 13.32 -19.10
CA ILE A 16 -2.83 11.99 -18.70
C ILE A 16 -1.81 11.26 -17.84
N PHE A 17 -0.54 11.25 -18.23
CA PHE A 17 0.51 10.60 -17.45
C PHE A 17 0.68 11.25 -16.07
N ALA A 18 0.72 12.57 -15.99
CA ALA A 18 0.81 13.30 -14.72
C ALA A 18 -0.39 12.99 -13.80
N LYS A 19 -1.60 12.95 -14.36
CA LYS A 19 -2.81 12.55 -13.60
C LYS A 19 -2.73 11.11 -13.10
N ASN A 20 -2.26 10.18 -13.94
CA ASN A 20 -2.13 8.79 -13.55
C ASN A 20 -1.11 8.60 -12.43
N GLU A 21 0.03 9.30 -12.50
CA GLU A 21 1.05 9.28 -11.44
C GLU A 21 0.49 9.78 -10.10
N ILE A 22 -0.24 10.91 -10.11
CA ILE A 22 -0.88 11.46 -8.91
C ILE A 22 -1.89 10.47 -8.34
N ASN A 23 -2.71 9.87 -9.18
CA ASN A 23 -3.73 8.91 -8.75
C ASN A 23 -3.10 7.64 -8.17
N GLN A 24 -2.01 7.13 -8.77
CA GLN A 24 -1.26 5.99 -8.25
C GLN A 24 -0.68 6.30 -6.86
N LYS A 25 -0.03 7.45 -6.69
CA LYS A 25 0.51 7.87 -5.37
C LYS A 25 -0.60 7.99 -4.32
N ARG A 26 -1.74 8.59 -4.68
CA ARG A 26 -2.91 8.67 -3.80
C ARG A 26 -3.41 7.29 -3.38
N ALA A 27 -3.54 6.36 -4.32
CA ALA A 27 -3.98 5.00 -4.05
C ALA A 27 -3.02 4.29 -3.07
N MET A 28 -1.71 4.43 -3.26
CA MET A 28 -0.71 3.87 -2.34
C MET A 28 -0.79 4.48 -0.93
N CYS A 29 -0.98 5.80 -0.83
CA CYS A 29 -1.16 6.46 0.47
C CYS A 29 -2.43 5.98 1.19
N TYR A 30 -3.55 5.84 0.48
CA TYR A 30 -4.78 5.32 1.05
C TYR A 30 -4.64 3.86 1.52
N ALA A 31 -3.97 3.02 0.73
CA ALA A 31 -3.67 1.64 1.13
C ALA A 31 -2.82 1.60 2.42
N ALA A 32 -1.75 2.41 2.49
CA ALA A 32 -0.93 2.51 3.69
C ALA A 32 -1.73 2.97 4.91
N LEU A 33 -2.60 3.99 4.77
CA LEU A 33 -3.48 4.43 5.85
C LEU A 33 -4.45 3.33 6.30
N SER A 34 -4.96 2.53 5.37
CA SER A 34 -5.80 1.37 5.69
C SER A 34 -5.03 0.33 6.51
N ASP A 35 -3.81 -0.01 6.10
CA ASP A 35 -2.93 -0.93 6.81
C ASP A 35 -2.66 -0.47 8.26
N PHE A 36 -2.43 0.84 8.45
CA PHE A 36 -2.25 1.42 9.79
C PHE A 36 -3.52 1.36 10.64
N ARG A 37 -4.69 1.64 10.05
CA ARG A 37 -5.98 1.53 10.76
C ARG A 37 -6.23 0.09 11.21
N GLU A 38 -5.95 -0.89 10.37
CA GLU A 38 -6.08 -2.30 10.74
C GLU A 38 -5.11 -2.68 11.87
N ALA A 39 -3.85 -2.23 11.80
CA ALA A 39 -2.87 -2.43 12.88
C ALA A 39 -3.37 -1.85 14.22
N LEU A 40 -3.92 -0.64 14.22
CA LEU A 40 -4.51 -0.01 15.41
C LEU A 40 -5.71 -0.80 15.96
N ILE A 41 -6.57 -1.34 15.09
CA ILE A 41 -7.67 -2.22 15.49
C ILE A 41 -7.14 -3.48 16.16
N ARG A 42 -6.08 -4.11 15.61
CA ARG A 42 -5.43 -5.28 16.23
C ARG A 42 -4.84 -4.94 17.60
N ILE A 43 -4.28 -3.75 17.78
CA ILE A 43 -3.79 -3.29 19.09
C ILE A 43 -4.97 -3.21 20.07
N ARG A 44 -6.07 -2.56 19.68
CA ARG A 44 -7.27 -2.46 20.51
C ARG A 44 -7.83 -3.83 20.88
N ASN A 45 -7.80 -4.78 19.95
CA ASN A 45 -8.28 -6.14 20.16
C ASN A 45 -7.26 -7.06 20.85
N LYS A 46 -6.08 -6.54 21.26
CA LYS A 46 -4.97 -7.30 21.86
C LYS A 46 -4.46 -8.46 20.99
N THR A 47 -4.62 -8.35 19.67
CA THR A 47 -4.15 -9.33 18.67
C THR A 47 -2.95 -8.82 17.87
N TYR A 48 -2.49 -7.60 18.13
CA TYR A 48 -1.30 -7.06 17.48
C TYR A 48 -0.06 -7.89 17.81
N GLY A 49 0.78 -8.12 16.79
CA GLY A 49 1.96 -8.98 16.89
C GLY A 49 1.68 -10.47 16.83
N PHE A 50 0.45 -10.88 16.51
CA PHE A 50 0.11 -12.27 16.22
C PHE A 50 -0.36 -12.43 14.77
N CYS A 51 0.15 -13.47 14.12
CA CYS A 51 -0.29 -13.88 12.80
C CYS A 51 -1.60 -14.67 12.90
N ALA A 52 -2.41 -14.68 11.84
CA ALA A 52 -3.63 -15.48 11.76
C ALA A 52 -3.39 -16.99 12.00
N CYS A 53 -2.17 -17.50 11.77
CA CYS A 53 -1.81 -18.88 12.10
C CYS A 53 -1.56 -19.15 13.60
N GLY A 54 -1.68 -18.14 14.46
CA GLY A 54 -1.47 -18.23 15.91
C GLY A 54 -0.04 -17.96 16.37
N ARG A 55 0.94 -17.82 15.46
CA ARG A 55 2.34 -17.53 15.82
C ARG A 55 2.58 -16.05 16.07
N LYS A 56 3.55 -15.73 16.92
CA LYS A 56 4.05 -14.36 17.10
C LYS A 56 4.74 -13.87 15.83
N ILE A 57 4.57 -12.59 15.54
CA ILE A 57 5.34 -11.86 14.55
C ILE A 57 6.60 -11.36 15.24
N GLU A 58 7.76 -11.56 14.59
CA GLU A 58 9.04 -11.12 15.13
C GLU A 58 9.03 -9.63 15.50
N SER A 59 9.53 -9.32 16.70
CA SER A 59 9.51 -7.96 17.22
C SER A 59 10.30 -7.00 16.33
N GLU A 60 11.44 -7.45 15.81
CA GLU A 60 12.28 -6.66 14.91
C GLU A 60 11.56 -6.37 13.58
N ARG A 61 10.73 -7.31 13.11
CA ARG A 61 9.88 -7.12 11.93
C ARG A 61 8.80 -6.06 12.19
N LEU A 62 8.19 -6.05 13.38
CA LEU A 62 7.20 -5.04 13.75
C LEU A 62 7.82 -3.66 13.95
N LYS A 63 9.06 -3.58 14.45
CA LYS A 63 9.81 -2.31 14.52
C LYS A 63 10.10 -1.76 13.13
N ALA A 64 10.54 -2.61 12.21
CA ALA A 64 10.82 -2.21 10.83
C ALA A 64 9.52 -1.91 10.03
N ARG A 65 8.48 -2.71 10.23
CA ARG A 65 7.17 -2.58 9.57
C ARG A 65 6.02 -2.81 10.56
N PRO A 66 5.48 -1.74 11.18
CA PRO A 66 4.40 -1.85 12.17
C PRO A 66 3.09 -2.44 11.62
N THR A 67 2.86 -2.35 10.31
CA THR A 67 1.64 -2.89 9.69
C THR A 67 1.69 -4.39 9.41
N ALA A 68 2.83 -5.05 9.64
CA ALA A 68 2.98 -6.48 9.40
C ALA A 68 1.87 -7.33 10.07
N ASN A 69 1.31 -8.28 9.32
CA ASN A 69 0.22 -9.17 9.74
C ASN A 69 0.58 -10.67 9.67
N ASP A 70 1.69 -11.00 9.04
CA ASP A 70 2.13 -12.39 8.86
C ASP A 70 3.33 -12.74 9.75
N CYS A 71 3.55 -14.00 10.13
CA CYS A 71 4.86 -14.43 10.61
C CYS A 71 5.78 -14.75 9.42
N GLU A 72 7.09 -14.88 9.66
CA GLU A 72 8.07 -15.20 8.61
C GLU A 72 7.68 -16.47 7.83
N ALA A 73 7.26 -17.52 8.53
CA ALA A 73 6.85 -18.77 7.89
C ALA A 73 5.57 -18.65 7.02
N CYS A 74 4.65 -17.73 7.32
CA CYS A 74 3.48 -17.47 6.47
C CYS A 74 3.85 -16.56 5.30
N ALA A 75 4.68 -15.54 5.54
CA ALA A 75 5.19 -14.67 4.50
C ALA A 75 5.99 -15.45 3.45
N SER A 76 6.85 -16.37 3.86
CA SER A 76 7.63 -17.22 2.95
C SER A 76 6.77 -18.19 2.13
N LYS A 77 5.59 -18.60 2.62
CA LYS A 77 4.62 -19.39 1.85
C LYS A 77 3.88 -18.55 0.81
N GLY A 78 3.60 -17.28 1.11
CA GLY A 78 2.98 -16.32 0.20
C GLY A 78 3.91 -15.84 -0.91
N LYS A 79 5.24 -15.86 -0.69
CA LYS A 79 6.26 -15.56 -1.72
C LYS A 79 6.44 -16.67 -2.77
N ARG A 80 5.39 -17.40 -3.14
CA ARG A 80 5.41 -18.12 -4.42
C ARG A 80 5.26 -17.05 -5.51
N LEU A 81 6.41 -16.55 -5.95
CA LEU A 81 6.67 -15.68 -7.10
C LEU A 81 5.41 -15.28 -7.89
N SER A 82 4.98 -14.03 -7.70
CA SER A 82 4.17 -13.29 -8.69
C SER A 82 5.07 -12.33 -9.44
#